data_AF-A0A7W1Q5L3-F1
#
_entry.id   AF-A0A7W1Q5L3-F1
#
_cell.length_a   1.000
_cell.length_b   1.000
_cell.length_c   1.000
_cell.angle_alpha   90.00
_cell.angle_beta   90.00
_cell.angle_gamma   90.00
#
_symmetry.space_group_name_H-M   'P 1'
#
loop_
_entity.id
_entity.type
_entity.pdbx_description
1 polymer ?
#
loop_
_entity_poly.entity_id
_entity_poly.type
_entity_poly.pdbx_seq_one_letter_code
_entity_poly.pdbx_strand_id
1 'polypeptide(L)'
;MLARFGILAADLAEYEPVDNYAIDLFKGERKPGSALTMVESYVVRAQKLATMSEQAFLASYGQVFRALPYLPGSPEDNVRQIYELHRRHGQQVIQIVDRELKNNASLVQTLSVPVTLLGMIVSPVAKQPDYIDPIEVEQPASAQAATDTHTIVAQPVVFAIDHGARIVIFRGGPQLKGAGYGLVCALAKEFEGDIESGITKDSFRYIKADNLAKRLGIDEQSLRQRVSRTRKALEQQFLNNCDIQLDFQDVVQNEEWKGYRLNPYLLLVKPTQLHRVGSMSQLNSSAVTTPPQPR
;
A
#
# COMPACT_ATOMS: atom_id res chain seq x y z
N MET A 1 -29.14 13.18 21.61
CA MET A 1 -27.80 12.77 22.05
C MET A 1 -26.70 13.45 21.24
N LEU A 2 -26.66 13.29 19.90
CA LEU A 2 -25.67 13.98 19.04
C LEU A 2 -25.78 15.52 19.07
N ALA A 3 -27.01 16.05 19.18
CA ALA A 3 -27.24 17.49 19.33
C ALA A 3 -26.54 18.10 20.56
N ARG A 4 -26.40 17.33 21.65
CA ARG A 4 -25.78 17.78 22.90
C ARG A 4 -24.28 18.09 22.72
N PHE A 5 -23.58 17.36 21.85
CA PHE A 5 -22.18 17.69 21.52
C PHE A 5 -22.06 19.07 20.87
N GLY A 6 -23.02 19.45 20.01
CA GLY A 6 -23.02 20.79 19.40
C GLY A 6 -23.25 21.91 20.41
N ILE A 7 -24.13 21.68 21.38
CA ILE A 7 -24.45 22.66 22.43
C ILE A 7 -23.29 22.82 23.42
N LEU A 8 -22.64 21.72 23.78
CA LEU A 8 -21.42 21.75 24.59
C LEU A 8 -20.24 22.38 23.83
N ALA A 9 -20.13 22.17 22.51
CA ALA A 9 -19.10 22.81 21.68
C ALA A 9 -19.30 24.33 21.59
N ALA A 10 -20.55 24.79 21.65
CA ALA A 10 -20.92 26.21 21.60
C ALA A 10 -20.86 26.90 22.97
N ASP A 11 -20.50 26.18 24.05
CA ASP A 11 -20.51 26.67 25.43
C ASP A 11 -21.90 27.15 25.91
N LEU A 12 -22.96 26.58 25.33
CA LEU A 12 -24.35 26.91 25.63
C LEU A 12 -25.01 25.91 26.60
N ALA A 13 -24.20 25.19 27.37
CA ALA A 13 -24.66 24.16 28.29
C ALA A 13 -25.70 24.67 29.30
N GLU A 14 -25.56 25.92 29.74
CA GLU A 14 -26.47 26.57 30.71
C GLU A 14 -27.88 26.80 30.15
N TYR A 15 -28.03 26.86 28.82
CA TYR A 15 -29.30 27.10 28.14
C TYR A 15 -30.01 25.81 27.73
N GLU A 16 -29.40 24.63 27.95
CA GLU A 16 -30.00 23.34 27.67
C GLU A 16 -29.96 22.42 28.90
N PRO A 17 -31.09 22.28 29.62
CA PRO A 17 -31.19 21.39 30.76
C PRO A 17 -30.81 19.94 30.43
N VAL A 18 -30.04 19.31 31.32
CA VAL A 18 -29.63 17.90 31.21
C VAL A 18 -30.84 16.96 31.12
N ASP A 19 -31.96 17.33 31.75
CA ASP A 19 -33.21 16.58 31.80
C ASP A 19 -33.94 16.48 30.46
N ASN A 20 -33.54 17.27 29.45
CA ASN A 20 -34.03 17.14 28.08
C ASN A 20 -33.54 15.83 27.41
N TYR A 21 -32.63 15.10 28.05
CA TYR A 21 -32.04 13.87 27.54
C TYR A 21 -32.41 12.69 28.44
N ALA A 22 -32.97 11.63 27.83
CA ALA A 22 -33.35 10.41 28.53
C ALA A 22 -32.19 9.72 29.29
N ILE A 23 -30.95 9.98 28.87
CA ILE A 23 -29.73 9.42 29.47
C ILE A 23 -28.66 10.51 29.42
N ASP A 24 -27.95 10.72 30.54
CA ASP A 24 -26.80 11.63 30.55
C ASP A 24 -25.72 11.15 29.57
N LEU A 25 -25.22 12.08 28.76
CA LEU A 25 -24.30 11.77 27.66
C LEU A 25 -23.01 11.10 28.16
N PHE A 26 -22.45 11.55 29.28
CA PHE A 26 -21.14 11.12 29.76
C PHE A 26 -21.25 10.08 30.87
N LYS A 27 -22.18 10.28 31.80
CA LYS A 27 -22.33 9.52 33.05
C LYS A 27 -23.47 8.53 33.04
N GLY A 28 -24.38 8.64 32.09
CA GLY A 28 -25.55 7.77 32.02
C GLY A 28 -25.15 6.33 31.74
N GLU A 29 -25.60 5.42 32.61
CA GLU A 29 -25.41 3.99 32.42
C GLU A 29 -26.14 3.54 31.15
N ARG A 30 -25.43 2.80 30.29
CA ARG A 30 -25.97 2.29 29.05
C ARG A 30 -25.94 0.76 29.06
N LYS A 31 -27.07 0.16 28.71
CA LYS A 31 -27.12 -1.28 28.44
C LYS A 31 -26.30 -1.59 27.18
N PRO A 32 -25.57 -2.71 27.13
CA PRO A 32 -24.92 -3.18 25.91
C PRO A 32 -25.93 -3.30 24.76
N GLY A 33 -25.60 -2.78 23.59
CA GLY A 33 -26.49 -2.80 22.42
C GLY A 33 -26.24 -1.65 21.43
N SER A 34 -27.12 -1.53 20.43
CA SER A 34 -26.96 -0.62 19.29
C SER A 34 -26.76 0.85 19.67
N ALA A 35 -27.42 1.34 20.72
CA ALA A 35 -27.28 2.72 21.17
C ALA A 35 -25.88 3.03 21.73
N LEU A 36 -25.26 2.05 22.39
CA LEU A 36 -23.90 2.16 22.90
C LEU A 36 -22.88 2.17 21.76
N THR A 37 -22.99 1.20 20.85
CA THR A 37 -22.12 1.09 19.67
C THR A 37 -22.19 2.34 18.79
N MET A 38 -23.37 2.95 18.64
CA MET A 38 -23.54 4.17 17.86
C MET A 38 -22.75 5.35 18.45
N VAL A 39 -22.79 5.48 19.78
CA VAL A 39 -22.14 6.56 20.52
C VAL A 39 -20.63 6.38 20.55
N GLU A 40 -20.17 5.15 20.76
CA GLU A 40 -18.76 4.76 20.63
C GLU A 40 -18.24 5.05 19.22
N SER A 41 -18.93 4.55 18.19
CA SER A 41 -18.56 4.76 16.79
C SER A 41 -18.51 6.25 16.42
N TYR A 42 -19.38 7.06 17.03
CA TYR A 42 -19.37 8.50 16.82
C TYR A 42 -18.12 9.17 17.41
N VAL A 43 -17.75 8.84 18.65
CA VAL A 43 -16.55 9.42 19.30
C VAL A 43 -15.28 8.93 18.62
N VAL A 44 -15.18 7.64 18.31
CA VAL A 44 -14.03 7.07 17.58
C VAL A 44 -13.89 7.72 16.20
N ARG A 45 -15.01 7.93 15.49
CA ARG A 45 -14.99 8.64 14.22
C ARG A 45 -14.57 10.11 14.38
N ALA A 46 -15.01 10.79 15.42
CA ALA A 46 -14.60 12.16 15.70
C ALA A 46 -13.10 12.26 16.00
N GLN A 47 -12.56 11.32 16.77
CA GLN A 47 -11.11 11.18 16.99
C GLN A 47 -10.37 11.02 15.67
N LYS A 48 -10.83 10.07 14.83
CA LYS A 48 -10.26 9.83 13.50
C LYS A 48 -10.27 11.08 12.64
N LEU A 49 -11.38 11.80 12.57
CA LEU A 49 -11.50 13.01 11.74
C LEU A 49 -10.63 14.18 12.23
N ALA A 50 -10.35 14.27 13.53
CA ALA A 50 -9.52 15.35 14.09
C ALA A 50 -8.04 15.21 13.75
N THR A 51 -7.55 13.97 13.63
CA THR A 51 -6.14 13.63 13.40
C THR A 51 -5.82 13.27 11.96
N MET A 52 -6.83 12.90 11.17
CA MET A 52 -6.71 12.55 9.75
C MET A 52 -6.32 13.75 8.89
N SER A 53 -5.45 13.52 7.90
CA SER A 53 -5.05 14.51 6.90
C SER A 53 -6.07 14.71 5.79
N GLU A 54 -5.90 15.77 4.99
CA GLU A 54 -6.78 16.05 3.85
C GLU A 54 -6.75 14.91 2.82
N GLN A 55 -5.57 14.35 2.55
CA GLN A 55 -5.37 13.25 1.61
C GLN A 55 -6.04 11.97 2.11
N ALA A 56 -5.81 11.60 3.37
CA ALA A 56 -6.45 10.47 4.02
C ALA A 56 -7.98 10.57 4.02
N PHE A 57 -8.49 11.78 4.27
CA PHE A 57 -9.92 12.08 4.27
C PHE A 57 -10.53 11.87 2.89
N LEU A 58 -9.89 12.36 1.84
CA LEU A 58 -10.36 12.18 0.47
C LEU A 58 -10.32 10.71 0.00
N ALA A 59 -9.26 9.99 0.36
CA ALA A 59 -9.15 8.56 0.05
C ALA A 59 -10.22 7.73 0.79
N SER A 60 -10.47 8.04 2.06
CA SER A 60 -11.46 7.33 2.89
C SER A 60 -12.90 7.70 2.56
N TYR A 61 -13.16 8.93 2.09
CA TYR A 61 -14.49 9.49 1.90
C TYR A 61 -14.70 10.06 0.49
N GLY A 62 -14.40 9.28 -0.55
CA GLY A 62 -14.59 9.69 -1.95
C GLY A 62 -16.04 10.07 -2.33
N GLN A 63 -17.03 9.77 -1.49
CA GLN A 63 -18.39 10.29 -1.63
C GLN A 63 -18.48 11.83 -1.55
N VAL A 64 -17.49 12.50 -0.95
CA VAL A 64 -17.40 13.98 -0.92
C VAL A 64 -17.39 14.56 -2.33
N PHE A 65 -16.77 13.88 -3.29
CA PHE A 65 -16.72 14.32 -4.69
C PHE A 65 -18.11 14.42 -5.34
N ARG A 66 -19.14 13.72 -4.81
CA ARG A 66 -20.52 13.81 -5.32
C ARG A 66 -21.20 15.13 -4.98
N ALA A 67 -20.75 15.82 -3.94
CA ALA A 67 -21.32 17.10 -3.52
C ALA A 67 -20.72 18.29 -4.28
N LEU A 68 -19.50 18.15 -4.82
CA LEU A 68 -18.77 19.25 -5.46
C LEU A 68 -19.49 19.91 -6.65
N PRO A 69 -20.19 19.18 -7.54
CA PRO A 69 -20.91 19.80 -8.65
C PRO A 69 -22.02 20.77 -8.23
N TYR A 70 -22.48 20.69 -6.97
CA TYR A 70 -23.56 21.51 -6.43
C TYR A 70 -23.06 22.67 -5.57
N LEU A 71 -21.74 22.82 -5.39
CA LEU A 71 -21.14 23.87 -4.59
C LEU A 71 -20.57 24.98 -5.50
N PRO A 72 -20.78 26.26 -5.15
CA PRO A 72 -20.15 27.36 -5.88
C PRO A 72 -18.64 27.37 -5.66
N GLY A 73 -17.86 27.83 -6.64
CA GLY A 73 -16.41 28.02 -6.51
C GLY A 73 -15.56 26.86 -7.06
N SER A 74 -14.26 26.87 -6.71
CA SER A 74 -13.31 25.85 -7.16
C SER A 74 -13.57 24.50 -6.46
N PRO A 75 -13.57 23.38 -7.19
CA PRO A 75 -13.65 22.04 -6.57
C PRO A 75 -12.57 21.79 -5.51
N GLU A 76 -11.36 22.33 -5.71
CA GLU A 76 -10.25 22.18 -4.76
C GLU A 76 -10.53 22.92 -3.44
N ASP A 77 -11.01 24.16 -3.51
CA ASP A 77 -11.34 24.94 -2.32
C ASP A 77 -12.53 24.32 -1.57
N ASN A 78 -13.52 23.83 -2.30
CA ASN A 78 -14.68 23.15 -1.72
C ASN A 78 -14.28 21.86 -1.00
N VAL A 79 -13.37 21.07 -1.59
CA VAL A 79 -12.79 19.90 -0.93
C VAL A 79 -12.11 20.28 0.39
N ARG A 80 -11.23 21.29 0.35
CA ARG A 80 -10.51 21.76 1.54
C ARG A 80 -11.45 22.26 2.63
N GLN A 81 -12.49 23.00 2.26
CA GLN A 81 -13.51 23.49 3.20
C GLN A 81 -14.31 22.35 3.83
N ILE A 82 -14.69 21.34 3.05
CA ILE A 82 -15.40 20.16 3.58
C ILE A 82 -14.50 19.40 4.55
N TYR A 83 -13.22 19.21 4.21
CA TYR A 83 -12.25 18.59 5.10
C TYR A 83 -12.10 19.37 6.42
N GLU A 84 -11.82 20.68 6.35
CA GLU A 84 -11.64 21.53 7.53
C GLU A 84 -12.90 21.56 8.42
N LEU A 85 -14.09 21.52 7.83
CA LEU A 85 -15.35 21.40 8.57
C LEU A 85 -15.37 20.12 9.42
N HIS A 86 -15.01 18.97 8.84
CA HIS A 86 -15.01 17.68 9.53
C HIS A 86 -13.90 17.61 10.58
N ARG A 87 -12.72 18.14 10.27
CA ARG A 87 -11.58 18.18 11.19
C ARG A 87 -11.89 19.03 12.42
N ARG A 88 -12.40 20.24 12.22
CA ARG A 88 -12.82 21.14 13.31
C ARG A 88 -13.90 20.50 14.17
N HIS A 89 -14.87 19.83 13.55
CA HIS A 89 -15.91 19.11 14.29
C HIS A 89 -15.33 17.97 15.15
N GLY A 90 -14.41 17.17 14.60
CA GLY A 90 -13.70 16.14 15.35
C GLY A 90 -12.96 16.72 16.56
N GLN A 91 -12.23 17.82 16.36
CA GLN A 91 -11.50 18.51 17.43
C GLN A 91 -12.43 19.03 18.53
N GLN A 92 -13.58 19.60 18.17
CA GLN A 92 -14.57 20.07 19.15
C GLN A 92 -15.10 18.91 20.02
N VAL A 93 -15.42 17.77 19.40
CA VAL A 93 -15.90 16.59 20.14
C VAL A 93 -14.84 16.07 21.11
N ILE A 94 -13.57 15.98 20.68
CA ILE A 94 -12.46 15.55 21.54
C ILE A 94 -12.25 16.54 22.70
N GLN A 95 -12.28 17.84 22.43
CA GLN A 95 -12.13 18.86 23.48
C GLN A 95 -13.22 18.76 24.55
N ILE A 96 -14.46 18.47 24.17
CA ILE A 96 -15.55 18.25 25.12
C ILE A 96 -15.28 17.00 25.95
N VAL A 97 -14.91 15.89 25.29
CA VAL A 97 -14.56 14.64 25.98
C VAL A 97 -13.42 14.85 26.97
N ASP A 98 -12.36 15.54 26.59
CA ASP A 98 -11.21 15.85 27.46
C ASP A 98 -11.59 16.76 28.62
N ARG A 99 -12.45 17.75 28.39
CA ARG A 99 -12.99 18.63 29.44
C ARG A 99 -13.78 17.82 30.46
N GLU A 100 -14.65 16.93 29.98
CA GLU A 100 -15.46 16.06 30.85
C GLU A 100 -14.59 15.02 31.57
N LEU A 101 -13.56 14.47 30.93
CA LEU A 101 -12.60 13.60 31.59
C LEU A 101 -11.86 14.34 32.71
N LYS A 102 -11.37 15.56 32.47
CA LYS A 102 -10.72 16.37 33.52
C LYS A 102 -11.65 16.68 34.69
N ASN A 103 -12.91 17.00 34.41
CA ASN A 103 -13.92 17.31 35.42
C ASN A 103 -14.36 16.09 36.24
N ASN A 104 -14.14 14.87 35.72
CA ASN A 104 -14.57 13.61 36.33
C ASN A 104 -13.41 12.66 36.68
N ALA A 105 -12.15 13.12 36.61
CA ALA A 105 -10.95 12.34 36.90
C ALA A 105 -10.74 12.18 38.42
N SER A 106 -11.62 11.45 39.09
CA SER A 106 -11.36 10.93 40.44
C SER A 106 -11.05 9.44 40.37
N LEU A 107 -9.97 9.01 41.05
CA LEU A 107 -9.45 7.63 41.02
C LEU A 107 -10.50 6.58 41.42
N VAL A 108 -11.46 6.97 42.25
CA VAL A 108 -12.58 6.14 42.73
C VAL A 108 -13.66 5.97 41.64
N GLN A 109 -13.91 6.99 40.81
CA GLN A 109 -14.84 6.87 39.69
C GLN A 109 -14.25 6.02 38.56
N THR A 110 -12.95 6.12 38.27
CA THR A 110 -12.27 5.35 37.21
C THR A 110 -12.24 3.83 37.46
N LEU A 111 -12.27 3.40 38.72
CA LEU A 111 -12.25 1.99 39.11
C LEU A 111 -13.65 1.37 39.29
N SER A 112 -14.71 2.18 39.33
CA SER A 112 -16.10 1.75 39.56
C SER A 112 -17.04 2.21 38.43
N VAL A 113 -16.56 2.34 37.19
CA VAL A 113 -17.41 2.89 36.14
C VAL A 113 -18.42 1.84 35.64
N PRO A 114 -19.74 2.10 35.70
CA PRO A 114 -20.69 1.38 34.85
C PRO A 114 -20.38 1.63 33.36
N VAL A 115 -21.04 0.89 32.45
CA VAL A 115 -20.85 1.03 30.99
C VAL A 115 -21.35 2.41 30.54
N THR A 116 -20.48 3.40 30.64
CA THR A 116 -20.71 4.82 30.34
C THR A 116 -19.73 5.28 29.26
N LEU A 117 -20.03 6.40 28.59
CA LEU A 117 -19.16 6.88 27.50
C LEU A 117 -17.76 7.25 28.01
N LEU A 118 -17.65 7.88 29.19
CA LEU A 118 -16.34 8.17 29.78
C LEU A 118 -15.58 6.89 30.14
N GLY A 119 -16.25 5.90 30.75
CA GLY A 119 -15.62 4.62 31.09
C GLY A 119 -15.12 3.84 29.87
N MET A 120 -15.83 3.93 28.74
CA MET A 120 -15.40 3.31 27.48
C MET A 120 -14.18 3.99 26.89
N ILE A 121 -14.15 5.32 26.82
CA ILE A 121 -13.03 6.09 26.26
C ILE A 121 -11.73 5.86 27.05
N VAL A 122 -11.83 5.71 28.37
CA VAL A 122 -10.67 5.45 29.25
C VAL A 122 -10.24 3.97 29.23
N SER A 123 -11.12 3.05 28.84
CA SER A 123 -10.81 1.62 28.78
C SER A 123 -9.69 1.36 27.74
N PRO A 124 -8.67 0.53 28.07
CA PRO A 124 -7.58 0.21 27.15
C PRO A 124 -8.05 -0.47 25.84
N VAL A 125 -9.30 -0.95 25.77
CA VAL A 125 -9.93 -1.47 24.55
C VAL A 125 -10.29 -0.34 23.55
N ALA A 126 -10.51 0.89 24.01
CA ALA A 126 -10.85 2.05 23.17
C ALA A 126 -9.63 2.87 22.73
N LYS A 127 -8.41 2.51 23.15
CA LYS A 127 -7.18 3.05 22.55
C LYS A 127 -7.02 2.48 21.14
N GLN A 128 -7.82 2.98 20.20
CA GLN A 128 -7.42 2.90 18.81
C GLN A 128 -6.13 3.73 18.68
N PRO A 129 -5.06 3.21 18.05
CA PRO A 129 -3.92 4.04 17.72
C PRO A 129 -4.41 5.26 16.92
N ASP A 130 -3.73 6.39 17.05
CA ASP A 130 -3.97 7.53 16.18
C ASP A 130 -4.10 7.02 14.73
N TYR A 131 -5.07 7.53 13.98
CA TYR A 131 -5.19 7.14 12.58
C TYR A 131 -3.99 7.71 11.85
N ILE A 132 -3.02 6.83 11.67
CA ILE A 132 -1.82 7.05 10.91
C ILE A 132 -2.17 6.64 9.48
N ASP A 133 -2.25 7.61 8.58
CA ASP A 133 -2.37 7.32 7.15
C ASP A 133 -1.11 6.55 6.71
N PRO A 134 -1.22 5.34 6.12
CA PRO A 134 -0.09 4.62 5.55
C PRO A 134 0.73 5.46 4.56
N ILE A 135 0.10 6.46 3.92
CA ILE A 135 0.71 7.37 2.95
C ILE A 135 1.48 8.52 3.63
N GLU A 136 1.10 8.92 4.86
CA GLU A 136 1.82 9.98 5.60
C GLU A 136 3.03 9.47 6.39
N VAL A 137 3.07 8.16 6.72
CA VAL A 137 4.29 7.50 7.25
C VAL A 137 5.21 7.05 6.13
N GLU A 138 4.72 7.05 4.90
CA GLU A 138 5.54 6.89 3.74
C GLU A 138 6.52 8.07 3.74
N GLN A 139 7.77 7.79 4.15
CA GLN A 139 8.87 8.73 4.00
C GLN A 139 8.78 9.29 2.57
N PRO A 140 9.01 10.59 2.34
CA PRO A 140 8.94 11.15 0.99
C PRO A 140 9.77 10.25 0.07
N ALA A 141 9.32 10.03 -1.17
CA ALA A 141 9.97 9.08 -2.09
C ALA A 141 11.50 9.27 -2.19
N SER A 142 11.99 10.50 -1.96
CA SER A 142 13.41 10.84 -1.84
C SER A 142 14.11 10.29 -0.59
N ALA A 143 13.46 10.29 0.57
CA ALA A 143 13.96 9.72 1.82
C ALA A 143 13.80 8.19 1.86
N GLN A 144 12.74 7.65 1.25
CA GLN A 144 12.65 6.21 0.98
C GLN A 144 13.77 5.77 0.06
N ALA A 145 13.97 6.43 -1.08
CA ALA A 145 15.07 6.11 -1.99
C ALA A 145 16.48 6.28 -1.36
N ALA A 146 16.61 7.10 -0.31
CA ALA A 146 17.85 7.25 0.45
C ALA A 146 18.04 6.20 1.56
N THR A 147 16.95 5.61 2.06
CA THR A 147 16.95 4.59 3.12
C THR A 147 16.84 3.17 2.53
N ASP A 148 16.32 3.05 1.32
CA ASP A 148 16.25 1.83 0.53
C ASP A 148 17.68 1.44 0.15
N THR A 149 18.24 0.51 0.92
CA THR A 149 19.58 -0.04 0.66
C THR A 149 19.52 -1.08 -0.46
N HIS A 150 18.32 -1.43 -0.93
CA HIS A 150 18.12 -2.34 -2.04
C HIS A 150 18.17 -1.57 -3.35
N THR A 151 19.14 -1.94 -4.18
CA THR A 151 19.27 -1.42 -5.54
C THR A 151 18.05 -1.89 -6.35
N ILE A 152 17.05 -1.02 -6.55
CA ILE A 152 16.06 -1.21 -7.62
C ILE A 152 16.89 -1.47 -8.87
N VAL A 153 16.64 -2.62 -9.48
CA VAL A 153 17.50 -3.26 -10.48
C VAL A 153 17.78 -2.31 -11.65
N ALA A 154 18.84 -1.51 -11.54
CA ALA A 154 19.35 -0.68 -12.62
C ALA A 154 20.07 -1.53 -13.69
N GLN A 155 20.31 -2.81 -13.40
CA GLN A 155 20.95 -3.75 -14.32
C GLN A 155 19.93 -4.77 -14.83
N PRO A 156 19.71 -4.89 -16.14
CA PRO A 156 18.72 -5.83 -16.67
C PRO A 156 18.96 -7.26 -16.15
N VAL A 157 17.89 -7.91 -15.68
CA VAL A 157 17.95 -9.30 -15.20
C VAL A 157 18.42 -10.20 -16.34
N VAL A 158 19.61 -10.79 -16.16
CA VAL A 158 20.24 -11.66 -17.15
C VAL A 158 19.92 -13.11 -16.84
N PHE A 159 19.50 -13.88 -17.83
CA PHE A 159 19.17 -15.29 -17.67
C PHE A 159 19.65 -16.14 -18.85
N ALA A 160 19.83 -17.43 -18.60
CA ALA A 160 20.17 -18.43 -19.59
C ALA A 160 19.27 -19.66 -19.42
N ILE A 161 18.91 -20.28 -20.54
CA ILE A 161 18.16 -21.54 -20.55
C ILE A 161 19.12 -22.67 -20.89
N ASP A 162 19.28 -23.63 -19.98
CA ASP A 162 20.01 -24.86 -20.23
C ASP A 162 19.01 -26.00 -20.53
N HIS A 163 18.91 -26.37 -21.81
CA HIS A 163 18.04 -27.44 -22.26
C HIS A 163 18.54 -28.84 -21.87
N GLY A 164 19.85 -29.04 -21.67
CA GLY A 164 20.42 -30.33 -21.28
C GLY A 164 20.10 -30.65 -19.83
N ALA A 165 20.31 -29.70 -18.93
CA ALA A 165 19.99 -29.85 -17.51
C ALA A 165 18.52 -29.55 -17.17
N ARG A 166 17.74 -29.01 -18.12
CA ARG A 166 16.34 -28.56 -17.96
C ARG A 166 16.17 -27.55 -16.82
N ILE A 167 17.04 -26.56 -16.81
CA ILE A 167 17.06 -25.48 -15.81
C ILE A 167 17.14 -24.11 -16.49
N VAL A 168 16.54 -23.11 -15.85
CA VAL A 168 16.77 -21.69 -16.18
C VAL A 168 17.66 -21.12 -15.08
N ILE A 169 18.76 -20.47 -15.47
CA ILE A 169 19.75 -19.92 -14.55
C ILE A 169 19.75 -18.41 -14.70
N PHE A 170 19.63 -17.69 -13.59
CA PHE A 170 19.71 -16.25 -13.55
C PHE A 170 21.08 -15.82 -13.01
N ARG A 171 21.52 -14.63 -13.41
CA ARG A 171 22.74 -14.02 -12.88
C ARG A 171 22.59 -13.80 -11.37
N GLY A 172 23.64 -14.14 -10.63
CA GLY A 172 23.66 -14.07 -9.17
C GLY A 172 23.16 -15.35 -8.47
N GLY A 173 22.79 -16.39 -9.22
CA GLY A 173 22.55 -17.73 -8.67
C GLY A 173 21.11 -18.26 -8.64
N PRO A 174 20.01 -17.47 -8.75
CA PRO A 174 18.66 -18.03 -8.80
C PRO A 174 18.46 -19.02 -9.94
N GLN A 175 17.71 -20.10 -9.69
CA GLN A 175 17.46 -21.17 -10.66
C GLN A 175 15.99 -21.61 -10.67
N LEU A 176 15.47 -21.90 -11.85
CA LEU A 176 14.17 -22.54 -12.02
C LEU A 176 14.31 -23.93 -12.64
N LYS A 177 13.57 -24.89 -12.08
CA LYS A 177 13.51 -26.29 -12.55
C LYS A 177 12.05 -26.73 -12.74
N GLY A 178 11.85 -27.88 -13.37
CA GLY A 178 10.54 -28.54 -13.45
C GLY A 178 9.46 -27.69 -14.14
N ALA A 179 8.34 -27.45 -13.44
CA ALA A 179 7.20 -26.71 -13.99
C ALA A 179 7.55 -25.24 -14.33
N GLY A 180 8.40 -24.58 -13.54
CA GLY A 180 8.86 -23.21 -13.80
C GLY A 180 9.74 -23.12 -15.04
N TYR A 181 10.63 -24.11 -15.23
CA TYR A 181 11.40 -24.26 -16.46
C TYR A 181 10.49 -24.42 -17.68
N GLY A 182 9.49 -25.29 -17.60
CA GLY A 182 8.53 -25.50 -18.70
C GLY A 182 7.78 -24.23 -19.09
N LEU A 183 7.35 -23.43 -18.11
CA LEU A 183 6.71 -22.14 -18.35
C LEU A 183 7.64 -21.16 -19.07
N VAL A 184 8.86 -20.96 -18.56
CA VAL A 184 9.82 -20.03 -19.17
C VAL A 184 10.18 -20.47 -20.58
N CYS A 185 10.42 -21.76 -20.83
CA CYS A 185 10.70 -22.26 -22.18
C CYS A 185 9.53 -22.06 -23.15
N ALA A 186 8.27 -22.16 -22.68
CA ALA A 186 7.11 -21.93 -23.53
C ALA A 186 6.98 -20.46 -23.96
N LEU A 187 7.31 -19.54 -23.05
CA LEU A 187 7.32 -18.10 -23.32
C LEU A 187 8.58 -17.66 -24.10
N ALA A 188 9.72 -18.29 -23.85
CA ALA A 188 10.99 -17.98 -24.49
C ALA A 188 10.93 -18.11 -26.02
N LYS A 189 10.12 -19.03 -26.55
CA LYS A 189 9.93 -19.19 -27.99
C LYS A 189 9.44 -17.92 -28.70
N GLU A 190 8.47 -17.21 -28.12
CA GLU A 190 8.00 -15.95 -28.73
C GLU A 190 8.97 -14.81 -28.44
N PHE A 191 9.60 -14.82 -27.26
CA PHE A 191 10.59 -13.82 -26.86
C PHE A 191 11.84 -13.84 -27.76
N GLU A 192 12.38 -15.01 -28.05
CA GLU A 192 13.49 -15.20 -29.00
C GLU A 192 13.08 -14.76 -30.40
N GLY A 193 11.89 -15.15 -30.87
CA GLY A 193 11.36 -14.71 -32.16
C GLY A 193 11.19 -13.19 -32.27
N ASP A 194 10.79 -12.52 -31.20
CA ASP A 194 10.64 -11.06 -31.16
C ASP A 194 11.99 -10.34 -31.15
N ILE A 195 13.00 -10.91 -30.48
CA ILE A 195 14.39 -10.43 -30.53
C ILE A 195 14.96 -10.57 -31.94
N GLU A 196 14.80 -11.74 -32.56
CA GLU A 196 15.29 -11.99 -33.93
C GLU A 196 14.59 -11.12 -34.96
N SER A 197 13.32 -10.82 -34.75
CA SER A 197 12.52 -9.95 -35.63
C SER A 197 12.81 -8.46 -35.41
N GLY A 198 13.64 -8.09 -34.43
CA GLY A 198 13.99 -6.70 -34.14
C GLY A 198 12.81 -5.84 -33.69
N ILE A 199 11.78 -6.46 -33.10
CA ILE A 199 10.60 -5.75 -32.61
C ILE A 199 11.02 -4.82 -31.47
N THR A 200 10.41 -3.64 -31.38
CA THR A 200 10.66 -2.74 -30.24
C THR A 200 10.20 -3.40 -28.94
N LYS A 201 10.96 -3.24 -27.86
CA LYS A 201 10.70 -3.90 -26.56
C LYS A 201 9.26 -3.72 -26.06
N ASP A 202 8.66 -2.56 -26.32
CA ASP A 202 7.27 -2.27 -25.93
C ASP A 202 6.24 -3.11 -26.71
N SER A 203 6.59 -3.56 -27.90
CA SER A 203 5.72 -4.29 -28.83
C SER A 203 5.91 -5.81 -28.79
N PHE A 204 6.67 -6.35 -27.82
CA PHE A 204 6.85 -7.79 -27.64
C PHE A 204 5.50 -8.48 -27.42
N ARG A 205 5.29 -9.59 -28.11
CA ARG A 205 3.98 -10.25 -28.24
C ARG A 205 3.58 -10.95 -26.94
N TYR A 206 2.29 -10.85 -26.62
CA TYR A 206 1.67 -11.65 -25.55
C TYR A 206 1.12 -12.96 -26.10
N ILE A 207 1.23 -14.01 -25.28
CA ILE A 207 0.59 -15.30 -25.54
C ILE A 207 -0.69 -15.38 -24.72
N LYS A 208 -1.84 -15.55 -25.39
CA LYS A 208 -3.12 -15.78 -24.72
C LYS A 208 -3.05 -16.96 -23.76
N ALA A 209 -3.72 -16.83 -22.61
CA ALA A 209 -3.72 -17.83 -21.55
C ALA A 209 -4.11 -19.23 -22.06
N ASP A 210 -5.18 -19.33 -22.86
CA ASP A 210 -5.64 -20.60 -23.46
C ASP A 210 -4.59 -21.27 -24.33
N ASN A 211 -3.87 -20.48 -25.15
CA ASN A 211 -2.84 -21.00 -26.04
C ASN A 211 -1.62 -21.46 -25.24
N LEU A 212 -1.25 -20.72 -24.20
CA LEU A 212 -0.15 -21.07 -23.32
C LEU A 212 -0.48 -22.33 -22.50
N ALA A 213 -1.70 -22.44 -21.99
CA ALA A 213 -2.20 -23.60 -21.25
C ALA A 213 -2.16 -24.87 -22.13
N LYS A 214 -2.66 -24.77 -23.38
CA LYS A 214 -2.56 -25.84 -24.39
C LYS A 214 -1.11 -26.24 -24.68
N ARG A 215 -0.20 -25.28 -24.87
CA ARG A 215 1.24 -25.55 -25.11
C ARG A 215 1.89 -26.29 -23.94
N LEU A 216 1.43 -26.04 -22.72
CA LEU A 216 1.92 -26.68 -21.51
C LEU A 216 1.17 -27.97 -21.14
N GLY A 217 0.11 -28.32 -21.87
CA GLY A 217 -0.73 -29.49 -21.60
C GLY A 217 -1.49 -29.40 -20.28
N ILE A 218 -1.89 -28.19 -19.87
CA ILE A 218 -2.61 -27.93 -18.61
C ILE A 218 -3.85 -27.07 -18.86
N ASP A 219 -4.72 -26.98 -17.85
CA ASP A 219 -5.83 -26.02 -17.84
C ASP A 219 -5.39 -24.60 -17.44
N GLU A 220 -6.24 -23.61 -17.69
CA GLU A 220 -5.94 -22.21 -17.45
C GLU A 220 -5.77 -21.87 -15.96
N GLN A 221 -6.52 -22.54 -15.07
CA GLN A 221 -6.41 -22.34 -13.63
C GLN A 221 -5.06 -22.86 -13.12
N SER A 222 -4.64 -24.03 -13.60
CA SER A 222 -3.30 -24.59 -13.36
C SER A 222 -2.18 -23.70 -13.90
N LEU A 223 -2.40 -23.05 -15.06
CA LEU A 223 -1.46 -22.06 -15.61
C LEU A 223 -1.30 -20.86 -14.67
N ARG A 224 -2.40 -20.26 -14.22
CA ARG A 224 -2.38 -19.12 -13.28
C ARG A 224 -1.63 -19.46 -12.00
N GLN A 225 -1.91 -20.63 -11.43
CA GLN A 225 -1.20 -21.12 -10.24
C GLN A 225 0.30 -21.35 -10.49
N ARG A 226 0.66 -21.91 -11.65
CA ARG A 226 2.05 -22.13 -12.03
C ARG A 226 2.81 -20.81 -12.15
N VAL A 227 2.24 -19.80 -12.81
CA VAL A 227 2.82 -18.45 -12.92
C VAL A 227 3.04 -17.84 -11.54
N SER A 228 2.02 -17.85 -10.69
CA SER A 228 2.10 -17.31 -9.32
C SER A 228 3.20 -18.01 -8.50
N ARG A 229 3.27 -19.34 -8.53
CA ARG A 229 4.31 -20.11 -7.83
C ARG A 229 5.70 -19.84 -8.38
N THR A 230 5.85 -19.71 -9.71
CA THR A 230 7.13 -19.37 -10.33
C THR A 230 7.61 -17.98 -9.92
N ARG A 231 6.73 -16.97 -9.91
CA ARG A 231 7.07 -15.61 -9.45
C ARG A 231 7.55 -15.61 -8.00
N LYS A 232 6.77 -16.23 -7.08
CA LYS A 232 7.14 -16.31 -5.66
C LYS A 232 8.45 -17.07 -5.44
N ALA A 233 8.70 -18.14 -6.20
CA ALA A 233 9.95 -18.89 -6.12
C ALA A 233 11.17 -18.10 -6.63
N LEU A 234 10.98 -17.23 -7.62
CA LEU A 234 12.03 -16.33 -8.10
C LEU A 234 12.30 -15.22 -7.10
N GLU A 235 11.27 -14.53 -6.64
CA GLU A 235 11.38 -13.47 -5.63
C GLU A 235 12.19 -13.93 -4.41
N GLN A 236 11.84 -15.09 -3.84
CA GLN A 236 12.57 -15.66 -2.70
C GLN A 236 14.02 -16.00 -3.02
N GLN A 237 14.31 -16.52 -4.21
CA GLN A 237 15.68 -16.86 -4.59
C GLN A 237 16.54 -15.63 -4.92
N PHE A 238 15.95 -14.59 -5.51
CA PHE A 238 16.65 -13.34 -5.79
C PHE A 238 16.95 -12.57 -4.50
N LEU A 239 16.02 -12.57 -3.55
CA LEU A 239 16.25 -11.99 -2.24
C LEU A 239 17.36 -12.74 -1.49
N ASN A 240 17.30 -14.08 -1.45
CA ASN A 240 18.29 -14.87 -0.71
C ASN A 240 19.69 -14.88 -1.34
N ASN A 241 19.80 -14.87 -2.66
CA ASN A 241 21.09 -15.04 -3.34
C ASN A 241 21.74 -13.71 -3.75
N CYS A 242 20.93 -12.70 -4.05
CA CYS A 242 21.39 -11.44 -4.62
C CYS A 242 21.03 -10.22 -3.78
N ASP A 243 20.23 -10.38 -2.71
CA ASP A 243 19.62 -9.28 -1.95
C ASP A 243 18.81 -8.32 -2.84
N ILE A 244 18.23 -8.87 -3.91
CA ILE A 244 17.40 -8.16 -4.89
C ILE A 244 15.94 -8.55 -4.68
N GLN A 245 15.07 -7.56 -4.46
CA GLN A 245 13.63 -7.76 -4.47
C GLN A 245 13.10 -7.65 -5.91
N LEU A 246 12.39 -8.69 -6.37
CA LEU A 246 11.72 -8.70 -7.68
C LEU A 246 10.24 -8.35 -7.53
N ASP A 247 9.71 -7.56 -8.45
CA ASP A 247 8.28 -7.36 -8.64
C ASP A 247 7.65 -8.51 -9.46
N PHE A 248 6.33 -8.67 -9.34
CA PHE A 248 5.53 -9.66 -10.04
C PHE A 248 5.64 -9.56 -11.57
N GLN A 249 6.02 -8.41 -12.13
CA GLN A 249 6.15 -8.19 -13.58
C GLN A 249 7.61 -8.27 -14.08
N ASP A 250 8.59 -8.52 -13.21
CA ASP A 250 10.00 -8.40 -13.58
C ASP A 250 10.50 -9.50 -14.51
N VAL A 251 9.95 -10.72 -14.40
CA VAL A 251 10.38 -11.88 -15.21
C VAL A 251 9.27 -12.34 -16.14
N VAL A 252 8.10 -12.63 -15.59
CA VAL A 252 6.91 -13.01 -16.37
C VAL A 252 5.91 -11.89 -16.23
N GLN A 253 5.52 -11.27 -17.34
CA GLN A 253 4.49 -10.24 -17.36
C GLN A 253 3.13 -10.82 -17.67
N ASN A 254 2.08 -10.22 -17.09
CA ASN A 254 0.71 -10.51 -17.45
C ASN A 254 -0.07 -9.21 -17.67
N GLU A 255 -0.91 -9.21 -18.69
CA GLU A 255 -1.84 -8.12 -19.00
C GLU A 255 -3.23 -8.71 -19.22
N GLU A 256 -4.25 -8.07 -18.64
CA GLU A 256 -5.63 -8.51 -18.77
C GLU A 256 -6.01 -8.60 -20.26
N TRP A 257 -6.70 -9.68 -20.62
CA TRP A 257 -7.18 -9.96 -21.99
C TRP A 257 -6.10 -10.24 -23.05
N LYS A 258 -4.83 -9.88 -22.83
CA LYS A 258 -3.71 -10.20 -23.73
C LYS A 258 -2.97 -11.49 -23.36
N GLY A 259 -2.87 -11.80 -22.06
CA GLY A 259 -2.27 -13.04 -21.56
C GLY A 259 -0.89 -12.81 -20.94
N TYR A 260 0.08 -13.66 -21.27
CA TYR A 260 1.40 -13.72 -20.62
C TYR A 260 2.55 -13.54 -21.61
N ARG A 261 3.65 -12.91 -21.16
CA ARG A 261 4.92 -12.83 -21.89
C ARG A 261 6.11 -12.82 -20.92
N LEU A 262 7.32 -13.00 -21.44
CA LEU A 262 8.53 -12.65 -20.68
C LEU A 262 8.75 -11.14 -20.71
N ASN A 263 9.31 -10.58 -19.64
CA ASN A 263 9.61 -9.15 -19.60
C ASN A 263 10.60 -8.79 -20.74
N PRO A 264 10.27 -7.83 -21.63
CA PRO A 264 11.12 -7.42 -22.76
C PRO A 264 12.51 -6.89 -22.39
N TYR A 265 12.70 -6.49 -21.14
CA TYR A 265 13.98 -5.97 -20.64
C TYR A 265 14.90 -7.05 -20.07
N LEU A 266 14.48 -8.32 -20.06
CA LEU A 266 15.35 -9.43 -19.73
C LEU A 266 16.46 -9.59 -20.78
N LEU A 267 17.66 -9.96 -20.34
CA LEU A 267 18.74 -10.32 -21.25
C LEU A 267 18.92 -11.83 -21.29
N LEU A 268 18.52 -12.43 -22.41
CA LEU A 268 18.80 -13.83 -22.71
C LEU A 268 20.24 -13.97 -23.20
N VAL A 269 21.03 -14.79 -22.52
CA VAL A 269 22.41 -15.12 -22.90
C VAL A 269 22.61 -16.62 -22.98
N LYS A 270 23.68 -17.06 -23.65
CA LYS A 270 24.06 -18.49 -23.61
C LYS A 270 24.54 -18.86 -22.20
N PRO A 271 24.32 -20.10 -21.72
CA PRO A 271 24.77 -20.53 -20.39
C PRO A 271 26.27 -20.24 -20.11
N THR A 272 27.11 -20.35 -21.14
CA THR A 272 28.55 -20.06 -21.07
C THR A 272 28.89 -18.58 -20.87
N GLN A 273 27.97 -17.67 -21.22
CA GLN A 273 28.17 -16.22 -21.12
C GLN A 273 27.65 -15.62 -19.82
N LEU A 274 26.82 -16.37 -19.06
CA LEU A 274 26.22 -15.91 -17.80
C LEU A 274 27.26 -15.47 -16.76
N HIS A 275 28.47 -16.06 -16.79
CA HIS A 275 29.59 -15.72 -15.91
C HIS A 275 30.46 -14.55 -16.42
N ARG A 276 30.38 -14.17 -17.71
CA ARG A 276 31.29 -13.19 -18.33
C ARG A 276 30.81 -11.74 -18.28
N VAL A 277 29.52 -11.50 -18.06
CA VAL A 277 28.95 -10.14 -18.03
C VAL A 277 29.43 -9.31 -16.81
N GLY A 278 30.13 -9.94 -15.85
CA GLY A 278 30.74 -9.27 -14.68
C GLY A 278 32.08 -8.57 -14.93
N SER A 279 32.80 -8.87 -16.00
CA SER A 279 34.17 -8.34 -16.20
C SER A 279 34.28 -7.13 -17.13
N MET A 280 33.20 -6.69 -17.81
CA MET A 280 33.29 -5.55 -18.74
C MET A 280 32.90 -4.19 -18.15
N SER A 281 32.43 -4.10 -16.90
CA SER A 281 32.10 -2.81 -16.25
C SER A 281 33.22 -2.19 -15.41
N GLN A 282 34.41 -2.80 -15.33
CA GLN A 282 35.53 -2.24 -14.55
C GLN A 282 36.66 -1.60 -15.38
N LEU A 283 36.50 -1.43 -16.70
CA LEU A 283 37.56 -0.86 -17.55
C LEU A 283 37.34 0.59 -18.02
N ASN A 284 36.24 1.26 -17.67
CA ASN A 284 35.99 2.66 -18.06
C ASN A 284 35.85 3.64 -16.87
N SER A 285 36.52 3.38 -15.76
CA SER A 285 36.71 4.37 -14.68
C SER A 285 38.17 4.77 -14.57
N SER A 286 38.72 5.32 -15.66
CA SER A 286 40.03 5.96 -15.66
C SER A 286 39.86 7.44 -15.99
N ALA A 287 40.07 8.25 -14.94
CA ALA A 287 40.57 9.62 -14.95
C ALA A 287 39.70 10.73 -15.59
N VAL A 288 38.94 11.44 -14.74
CA VAL A 288 38.77 12.88 -14.87
C VAL A 288 39.10 13.52 -13.53
N THR A 289 40.40 13.71 -13.27
CA THR A 289 40.88 14.57 -12.19
C THR A 289 40.96 15.98 -12.75
N THR A 290 40.06 16.87 -12.32
CA THR A 290 40.15 18.31 -12.60
C THR A 290 41.28 18.91 -11.74
N PRO A 291 42.27 19.62 -12.31
CA PRO A 291 43.27 20.32 -11.50
C PRO A 291 42.70 21.64 -10.92
N PRO A 292 43.18 22.10 -9.75
CA PRO A 292 42.70 23.32 -9.12
C PRO A 292 43.27 24.58 -9.81
N GLN A 293 42.42 25.58 -10.05
CA GLN A 293 42.85 26.89 -10.54
C GLN A 293 43.44 27.75 -9.41
N PRO A 294 44.56 28.46 -9.64
CA PRO A 294 45.09 29.42 -8.68
C PRO A 294 44.37 30.78 -8.79
N ARG A 295 44.41 31.52 -7.67
CA ARG A 295 43.82 32.85 -7.45
C ARG A 295 44.42 33.93 -8.34
#